data_AF-A0A966W1X6-F1
#
_entry.id   AF-A0A966W1X6-F1
#
_cell.length_a   1.000
_cell.length_b   1.000
_cell.length_c   1.000
_cell.angle_alpha   90.00
_cell.angle_beta   90.00
_cell.angle_gamma   90.00
#
_symmetry.space_group_name_H-M   'P 1'
#
loop_
_entity.id
_entity.type
_entity.pdbx_description
1 polymer ?
#
loop_
_entity_poly.entity_id
_entity_poly.type
_entity_poly.pdbx_seq_one_letter_code
_entity_poly.pdbx_strand_id
1 'polypeptide(L)'
;MGAACTVLLTLVSTPLWPWLPEYLLGEAAHVDAAKLFNAGTLTLLVVSGVVVAGGIGLGWWFYGLLPAEKPDEKDPLEQQFPEQFAWSRGKFFVDELYAATFVKWNARLGELCHDLDRCVLDLLVSIVGWTTTGCAHVAKLFDEFVVNKLFDAGCGEVRRGAEAASELQGGQIHQYLRSIGVALILFVFILAVGCNK
;
A
#
# COMPACT_ATOMS: atom_id res chain seq x y z
N MET A 1 10.23 -11.94 42.55
CA MET A 1 11.46 -12.15 41.74
C MET A 1 12.23 -10.84 41.51
N GLY A 2 11.57 -9.72 41.16
CA GLY A 2 12.24 -8.43 40.91
C GLY A 2 13.08 -7.86 42.07
N ALA A 3 12.55 -7.83 43.30
CA ALA A 3 13.27 -7.26 44.45
C ALA A 3 14.55 -8.05 44.81
N ALA A 4 14.54 -9.37 44.66
CA ALA A 4 15.72 -10.20 44.90
C ALA A 4 16.84 -9.90 43.89
N CYS A 5 16.48 -9.70 42.61
CA CYS A 5 17.44 -9.30 41.59
C CYS A 5 18.02 -7.90 41.86
N THR A 6 17.23 -6.95 42.36
CA THR A 6 17.73 -5.61 42.74
C THR A 6 18.72 -5.70 43.89
N VAL A 7 18.43 -6.49 44.93
CA VAL A 7 19.35 -6.69 46.06
C VAL A 7 20.66 -7.31 45.61
N LEU A 8 20.61 -8.33 44.74
CA LEU A 8 21.81 -8.96 44.17
C LEU A 8 22.63 -7.97 43.32
N LEU A 9 21.96 -7.16 42.50
CA LEU A 9 22.61 -6.10 41.70
C LEU A 9 23.30 -5.07 42.60
N THR A 10 22.64 -4.61 43.67
CA THR A 10 23.27 -3.66 44.59
C THR A 10 24.47 -4.24 45.32
N LEU A 11 24.47 -5.55 45.62
CA LEU A 11 25.60 -6.24 46.26
C LEU A 11 26.79 -6.37 45.30
N VAL A 12 26.51 -6.74 44.04
CA VAL A 12 27.48 -6.99 42.98
C VAL A 12 28.05 -5.68 42.39
N SER A 13 27.32 -4.57 42.46
CA SER A 13 27.73 -3.25 41.95
C SER A 13 28.23 -2.29 43.03
N THR A 14 28.64 -2.80 44.19
CA THR A 14 29.19 -1.95 45.25
C THR A 14 30.51 -1.30 44.81
N PRO A 15 30.83 -0.08 45.30
CA PRO A 15 32.12 0.56 45.06
C PRO A 15 33.32 -0.22 45.66
N LEU A 16 33.05 -1.27 46.45
CA LEU A 16 34.01 -2.24 46.97
C LEU A 16 34.52 -3.21 45.91
N TRP A 17 33.70 -3.51 44.90
CA TRP A 17 34.02 -4.45 43.82
C TRP A 17 33.53 -3.83 42.49
N PRO A 18 34.26 -2.86 41.93
CA PRO A 18 33.89 -2.16 40.68
C PRO A 18 34.21 -2.99 39.42
N TRP A 19 33.82 -4.27 39.39
CA TRP A 19 34.17 -5.18 38.30
C TRP A 19 33.63 -4.75 36.94
N LEU A 20 32.44 -4.18 36.88
CA LEU A 20 31.81 -3.83 35.60
C LEU A 20 32.52 -2.63 34.95
N PRO A 21 32.76 -1.51 35.65
CA PRO A 21 33.61 -0.43 35.13
C PRO A 21 35.03 -0.90 34.76
N GLU A 22 35.70 -1.66 35.64
CA GLU A 22 37.10 -2.07 35.42
C GLU A 22 37.22 -3.08 34.26
N TYR A 23 36.24 -3.98 34.09
CA TYR A 23 36.13 -4.87 32.93
C TYR A 23 35.92 -4.10 31.61
N LEU A 24 35.06 -3.08 31.61
CA LEU A 24 34.81 -2.24 30.43
C LEU A 24 36.03 -1.38 30.06
N LEU A 25 36.90 -1.08 31.03
CA LEU A 25 38.16 -0.34 30.84
C LEU A 25 39.35 -1.26 30.49
N GLY A 26 39.18 -2.58 30.54
CA GLY A 26 40.23 -3.57 30.26
C GLY A 26 41.24 -3.75 31.40
N GLU A 27 40.93 -3.27 32.61
CA GLU A 27 41.76 -3.39 33.79
C GLU A 27 41.35 -4.61 34.64
N ALA A 28 42.30 -5.20 35.38
CA ALA A 28 42.01 -6.31 36.28
C ALA A 28 41.19 -5.80 37.49
N ALA A 29 40.03 -6.40 37.73
CA ALA A 29 39.15 -5.97 38.80
C ALA A 29 39.80 -6.22 40.18
N HIS A 30 40.04 -5.15 40.94
CA HIS A 30 40.66 -5.25 42.27
C HIS A 30 39.66 -4.88 43.37
N VAL A 31 39.60 -5.72 44.40
CA VAL A 31 38.75 -5.49 45.57
C VAL A 31 39.46 -4.52 46.52
N ASP A 32 39.19 -3.23 46.35
CA ASP A 32 39.83 -2.17 47.13
C ASP A 32 38.93 -1.66 48.26
N ALA A 33 38.98 -2.31 49.42
CA ALA A 33 38.28 -1.83 50.62
C ALA A 33 38.73 -0.43 51.07
N ALA A 34 39.95 -0.02 50.70
CA ALA A 34 40.49 1.31 50.98
C ALA A 34 39.80 2.43 50.19
N LYS A 35 39.16 2.14 49.04
CA LYS A 35 38.43 3.14 48.24
C LYS A 35 37.19 3.67 48.97
N LEU A 36 36.59 2.90 49.90
CA LEU A 36 35.47 3.37 50.74
C LEU A 36 35.90 4.41 51.78
N PHE A 37 37.09 4.23 52.37
CA PHE A 37 37.62 5.12 53.40
C PHE A 37 38.45 6.27 52.82
N ASN A 38 38.60 6.32 51.50
CA ASN A 38 39.19 7.46 50.83
C ASN A 38 38.29 8.69 51.02
N ALA A 39 38.88 9.78 51.51
CA ALA A 39 38.19 11.04 51.78
C ALA A 39 37.40 11.54 50.55
N GLY A 40 37.92 11.32 49.33
CA GLY A 40 37.22 11.70 48.09
C GLY A 40 35.90 10.95 47.87
N THR A 41 35.92 9.62 47.97
CA THR A 41 34.73 8.76 47.81
C THR A 41 33.70 9.06 48.89
N LEU A 42 34.15 9.23 50.14
CA LEU A 42 33.27 9.51 51.27
C LEU A 42 32.61 10.88 51.15
N THR A 43 33.35 11.88 50.68
CA THR A 43 32.80 13.21 50.38
C THR A 43 31.72 13.14 49.29
N LEU A 44 31.98 12.42 48.19
CA LEU A 44 30.99 12.24 47.11
C LEU A 44 29.74 11.51 47.61
N LEU A 45 29.89 10.49 48.44
CA LEU A 45 28.78 9.71 48.99
C LEU A 45 27.92 10.57 49.92
N VAL A 46 28.56 11.36 50.79
CA VAL A 46 27.84 12.27 51.70
C VAL A 46 27.14 13.39 50.91
N VAL A 47 27.84 14.04 49.97
CA VAL A 47 27.26 15.13 49.18
C VAL A 47 26.07 14.65 48.34
N SER A 48 26.24 13.54 47.60
CA SER A 48 25.13 12.96 46.82
C SER A 48 23.97 12.53 47.72
N GLY A 49 24.26 11.92 48.88
CA GLY A 49 23.24 11.55 49.87
C GLY A 49 22.47 12.76 50.40
N VAL A 50 23.16 13.85 50.74
CA VAL A 50 22.53 15.11 51.19
C VAL A 50 21.68 15.73 50.09
N VAL A 51 22.14 15.72 48.83
CA VAL A 51 21.37 16.24 47.69
C VAL A 51 20.08 15.43 47.49
N VAL A 52 20.17 14.09 47.54
CA VAL A 52 19.00 13.21 47.40
C VAL A 52 18.03 13.39 48.58
N ALA A 53 18.54 13.36 49.81
CA ALA A 53 17.74 13.57 51.00
C ALA A 53 17.09 14.96 51.01
N GLY A 54 17.81 15.99 50.56
CA GLY A 54 17.29 17.33 50.37
C GLY A 54 16.18 17.38 49.32
N GLY A 55 16.36 16.75 48.16
CA GLY A 55 15.35 16.67 47.11
C GLY A 55 14.06 15.96 47.57
N ILE A 56 14.20 14.81 48.24
CA ILE A 56 13.05 14.08 48.81
C ILE A 56 12.39 14.89 49.92
N GLY A 57 13.19 15.52 50.79
CA GLY A 57 12.69 16.37 51.87
C GLY A 57 11.89 17.57 51.37
N LEU A 58 12.38 18.23 50.31
CA LEU A 58 11.66 19.31 49.64
C LEU A 58 10.37 18.80 48.99
N GLY A 59 10.41 17.65 48.30
CA GLY A 59 9.21 17.02 47.74
C GLY A 59 8.15 16.70 48.80
N TRP A 60 8.57 16.13 49.94
CA TRP A 60 7.70 15.86 51.08
C TRP A 60 7.17 17.16 51.72
N TRP A 61 7.99 18.21 51.77
CA TRP A 61 7.58 19.50 52.30
C TRP A 61 6.50 20.17 51.44
N PHE A 62 6.69 20.20 50.11
CA PHE A 62 5.73 20.83 49.20
C PHE A 62 4.43 20.03 49.05
N TYR A 63 4.51 18.69 48.92
CA TYR A 63 3.36 17.85 48.59
C TYR A 63 2.79 17.05 49.76
N GLY A 64 3.59 16.79 50.81
CA GLY A 64 3.18 16.00 51.97
C GLY A 64 2.59 16.82 53.11
N LEU A 65 3.01 18.09 53.29
CA LEU A 65 2.49 18.98 54.33
C LEU A 65 1.26 19.78 53.88
N LEU A 66 1.09 20.00 52.58
CA LEU A 66 -0.13 20.56 51.98
C LEU A 66 -0.70 19.57 50.98
N PRO A 67 -1.47 18.57 51.44
CA PRO A 67 -2.21 17.69 50.54
C PRO A 67 -3.18 18.54 49.70
N ALA A 68 -3.19 18.32 48.38
CA ALA A 68 -4.19 18.93 47.51
C ALA A 68 -5.57 18.40 47.93
N GLU A 69 -6.37 19.27 48.57
CA GLU A 69 -7.67 18.89 49.13
C GLU A 69 -8.75 18.78 48.04
N LYS A 70 -8.51 19.43 46.89
CA LYS A 70 -9.39 19.40 45.72
C LYS A 70 -8.59 19.19 44.42
N PRO A 71 -9.14 18.45 43.44
CA PRO A 71 -8.50 18.27 42.13
C PRO A 71 -8.32 19.56 41.31
N ASP A 72 -9.06 20.61 41.66
CA ASP A 72 -9.15 21.87 40.91
C ASP A 72 -8.36 23.02 41.59
N GLU A 73 -7.65 22.71 42.67
CA GLU A 73 -6.82 23.67 43.38
C GLU A 73 -5.48 23.83 42.67
N LYS A 74 -5.07 25.08 42.42
CA LYS A 74 -3.79 25.39 41.78
C LYS A 74 -2.65 24.90 42.67
N ASP A 75 -1.77 24.07 42.11
CA ASP A 75 -0.59 23.54 42.79
C ASP A 75 0.18 24.71 43.45
N PRO A 76 0.63 24.58 44.70
CA PRO A 76 1.47 25.60 45.34
C PRO A 76 2.67 26.02 44.47
N LEU A 77 3.20 25.13 43.61
CA LEU A 77 4.23 25.48 42.64
C LEU A 77 3.72 26.32 41.45
N GLU A 78 2.47 26.12 41.02
CA GLU A 78 1.83 26.94 39.98
C GLU A 78 1.63 28.39 40.47
N GLN A 79 1.41 28.59 41.77
CA GLN A 79 1.27 29.92 42.38
C GLN A 79 2.62 30.64 42.52
N GLN A 80 3.69 29.91 42.83
CA GLN A 80 5.03 30.49 43.04
C GLN A 80 5.80 30.68 41.73
N PHE A 81 5.63 29.78 40.77
CA PHE A 81 6.39 29.74 39.50
C PHE A 81 5.46 29.48 38.31
N PRO A 82 4.57 30.43 37.97
CA PRO A 82 3.51 30.22 36.99
C PRO A 82 4.05 29.93 35.57
N GLU A 83 5.13 30.58 35.16
CA GLU A 83 5.69 30.42 33.80
C GLU A 83 6.40 29.07 33.62
N GLN A 84 7.23 28.69 34.58
CA GLN A 84 7.96 27.41 34.55
C GLN A 84 6.98 26.25 34.68
N PHE A 85 5.99 26.37 35.56
CA PHE A 85 4.94 25.38 35.70
C PHE A 85 4.08 25.28 34.45
N ALA A 86 3.77 26.39 33.76
CA ALA A 86 3.05 26.35 32.49
C ALA A 86 3.80 25.56 31.41
N TRP A 87 5.14 25.67 31.36
CA TRP A 87 5.95 24.86 30.45
C TRP A 87 5.92 23.37 30.81
N SER A 88 6.10 23.03 32.08
CA SER A 88 6.03 21.64 32.54
C SER A 88 4.63 21.03 32.36
N ARG A 89 3.57 21.83 32.60
CA ARG A 89 2.17 21.47 32.38
C ARG A 89 1.88 21.18 30.90
N GLY A 90 2.46 21.98 30.02
CA GLY A 90 2.43 21.76 28.57
C GLY A 90 3.40 20.68 28.07
N LYS A 91 4.04 19.90 28.95
CA LYS A 91 5.09 18.91 28.62
C LYS A 91 6.17 19.48 27.68
N PHE A 92 6.58 20.72 27.93
CA PHE A 92 7.51 21.49 27.10
C PHE A 92 7.06 21.71 25.64
N PHE A 93 5.77 21.55 25.36
CA PHE A 93 5.15 21.74 24.04
C PHE A 93 5.73 20.84 22.93
N VAL A 94 6.39 19.75 23.30
CA VAL A 94 7.02 18.82 22.34
C VAL A 94 5.94 18.05 21.57
N ASP A 95 4.88 17.62 22.26
CA ASP A 95 3.76 16.90 21.67
C ASP A 95 3.06 17.78 20.61
N GLU A 96 2.82 19.05 20.92
CA GLU A 96 2.17 20.03 20.05
C GLU A 96 3.05 20.38 18.84
N LEU A 97 4.36 20.56 19.04
CA LEU A 97 5.29 20.78 17.95
C LEU A 97 5.32 19.57 17.02
N TYR A 98 5.36 18.36 17.56
CA TYR A 98 5.35 17.12 16.79
C TYR A 98 4.06 16.96 15.99
N ALA A 99 2.91 17.22 16.62
CA ALA A 99 1.61 17.21 15.96
C ALA A 99 1.52 18.28 14.86
N ALA A 100 2.04 19.49 15.10
CA ALA A 100 1.99 20.59 14.15
C ALA A 100 2.93 20.39 12.95
N THR A 101 4.04 19.70 13.15
CA THR A 101 5.04 19.42 12.12
C THR A 101 4.79 18.06 11.49
N PHE A 102 5.29 16.98 12.10
CA PHE A 102 5.30 15.64 11.55
C PHE A 102 3.91 15.09 11.25
N VAL A 103 2.95 15.22 12.16
CA VAL A 103 1.61 14.65 11.95
C VAL A 103 0.87 15.37 10.84
N LYS A 104 0.82 16.71 10.88
CA LYS A 104 0.17 17.50 9.82
C LYS A 104 0.83 17.33 8.46
N TRP A 105 2.17 17.25 8.41
CA TRP A 105 2.86 17.01 7.14
C TRP A 105 2.56 15.63 6.57
N ASN A 106 2.64 14.58 7.39
CA ASN A 106 2.33 13.23 6.94
C ASN A 106 0.87 13.09 6.50
N ALA A 107 -0.07 13.71 7.23
CA ALA A 107 -1.49 13.70 6.84
C ALA A 107 -1.69 14.33 5.45
N ARG A 108 -1.08 15.49 5.18
CA ARG A 108 -1.15 16.15 3.87
C ARG A 108 -0.50 15.32 2.75
N LEU A 109 0.65 14.70 3.01
CA LEU A 109 1.28 13.82 2.04
C LEU A 109 0.41 12.59 1.75
N GLY A 110 -0.28 12.06 2.76
CA GLY A 110 -1.24 10.98 2.61
C GLY A 110 -2.43 11.37 1.72
N GLU A 111 -3.03 12.54 1.98
CA GLU A 111 -4.11 13.09 1.15
C GLU A 111 -3.66 13.30 -0.30
N LEU A 112 -2.48 13.89 -0.52
CA LEU A 112 -1.93 14.07 -1.87
C LEU A 112 -1.69 12.74 -2.59
N CYS A 113 -1.14 11.74 -1.90
CA CYS A 113 -0.90 10.43 -2.48
C CYS A 113 -2.22 9.75 -2.87
N HIS A 114 -3.24 9.86 -2.02
CA HIS A 114 -4.57 9.32 -2.26
C HIS A 114 -5.28 9.99 -3.45
N ASP A 115 -5.17 11.31 -3.57
CA ASP A 115 -5.76 12.05 -4.70
C ASP A 115 -5.04 11.74 -6.01
N LEU A 116 -3.72 11.61 -5.98
CA LEU A 116 -2.93 11.20 -7.14
C LEU A 116 -3.26 9.78 -7.59
N ASP A 117 -3.35 8.83 -6.65
CA ASP A 117 -3.72 7.44 -6.95
C ASP A 117 -5.11 7.35 -7.60
N ARG A 118 -6.11 8.02 -7.01
CA ARG A 118 -7.45 8.10 -7.59
C ARG A 118 -7.45 8.71 -8.99
N CYS A 119 -6.74 9.83 -9.18
CA CYS A 119 -6.67 10.48 -10.48
C CYS A 119 -6.02 9.57 -11.54
N VAL A 120 -4.96 8.84 -11.19
CA VAL A 120 -4.26 7.92 -12.11
C VAL A 120 -5.14 6.72 -12.43
N LEU A 121 -5.77 6.11 -11.43
CA LEU A 121 -6.63 4.95 -11.62
C LEU A 121 -7.89 5.30 -12.42
N ASP A 122 -8.55 6.42 -12.10
CA ASP A 122 -9.73 6.88 -12.83
C ASP A 122 -9.40 7.18 -14.30
N LEU A 123 -8.24 7.81 -14.55
CA LEU A 123 -7.75 8.06 -15.91
C LEU A 123 -7.50 6.74 -16.65
N LEU A 124 -6.84 5.78 -16.01
CA LEU A 124 -6.52 4.49 -16.61
C LEU A 124 -7.79 3.73 -16.99
N VAL A 125 -8.76 3.64 -16.07
CA VAL A 125 -10.05 2.99 -16.31
C VAL A 125 -10.81 3.69 -17.44
N SER A 126 -10.79 5.03 -17.47
CA SER A 126 -11.43 5.82 -18.52
C SER A 126 -10.81 5.56 -19.90
N ILE A 127 -9.46 5.49 -19.99
CA ILE A 127 -8.75 5.19 -21.24
C ILE A 127 -9.12 3.79 -21.74
N VAL A 128 -9.13 2.79 -20.86
CA VAL A 128 -9.52 1.42 -21.23
C VAL A 128 -10.97 1.41 -21.74
N GLY A 129 -11.89 2.07 -21.03
CA GLY A 129 -13.29 2.18 -21.44
C GLY A 129 -13.48 2.83 -22.80
N TRP A 130 -12.79 3.95 -23.05
CA TRP A 130 -12.81 4.63 -24.36
C TRP A 130 -12.21 3.77 -25.47
N THR A 131 -11.12 3.06 -25.18
CA THR A 131 -10.48 2.16 -26.14
C THR A 131 -11.40 1.01 -26.53
N THR A 132 -12.01 0.33 -25.54
CA THR A 132 -12.94 -0.78 -25.80
C THR A 132 -14.17 -0.30 -26.58
N THR A 133 -14.75 0.84 -26.21
CA THR A 133 -15.91 1.41 -26.90
C THR A 133 -15.56 1.84 -28.33
N GLY A 134 -14.38 2.43 -28.52
CA GLY A 134 -13.85 2.79 -29.84
C GLY A 134 -13.66 1.56 -30.73
N CYS A 135 -13.01 0.50 -30.21
CA CYS A 135 -12.85 -0.76 -30.92
C CYS A 135 -14.20 -1.39 -31.30
N ALA A 136 -15.19 -1.36 -30.40
CA ALA A 136 -16.53 -1.86 -30.70
C ALA A 136 -17.21 -1.07 -31.82
N HIS A 137 -17.04 0.26 -31.85
CA HIS A 137 -17.58 1.10 -32.91
C HIS A 137 -16.93 0.81 -34.26
N VAL A 138 -15.60 0.65 -34.29
CA VAL A 138 -14.86 0.27 -35.50
C VAL A 138 -15.29 -1.12 -35.99
N ALA A 139 -15.42 -2.09 -35.08
CA ALA A 139 -15.90 -3.43 -35.43
C ALA A 139 -17.31 -3.39 -36.02
N LYS A 140 -18.21 -2.59 -35.43
CA LYS A 140 -19.57 -2.40 -35.96
C LYS A 140 -19.55 -1.77 -37.36
N LEU A 141 -18.73 -0.76 -37.59
CA LEU A 141 -18.58 -0.14 -38.91
C LEU A 141 -18.06 -1.15 -39.94
N PHE A 142 -17.10 -1.99 -39.56
CA PHE A 142 -16.56 -3.03 -40.43
C PHE A 142 -17.63 -4.07 -40.81
N ASP A 143 -18.43 -4.51 -39.84
CA ASP A 143 -19.55 -5.43 -40.08
C ASP A 143 -20.58 -4.85 -41.05
N GLU A 144 -20.98 -3.59 -40.83
CA GLU A 144 -22.01 -2.94 -41.64
C GLU A 144 -21.54 -2.58 -43.06
N PHE A 145 -20.29 -2.10 -43.21
CA PHE A 145 -19.76 -1.70 -44.52
C PHE A 145 -19.13 -2.83 -45.33
N VAL A 146 -18.43 -3.75 -44.68
CA VAL A 146 -17.68 -4.79 -45.37
C VAL A 146 -18.49 -6.07 -45.40
N VAL A 147 -18.90 -6.59 -44.23
CA VAL A 147 -19.52 -7.91 -44.14
C VAL A 147 -20.89 -7.91 -44.81
N ASN A 148 -21.80 -7.03 -44.40
CA ASN A 148 -23.16 -7.00 -44.95
C ASN A 148 -23.17 -6.68 -46.44
N LYS A 149 -22.42 -5.67 -46.90
CA LYS A 149 -22.39 -5.31 -48.33
C LYS A 149 -21.78 -6.40 -49.20
N LEU A 150 -20.72 -7.07 -48.72
CA LEU A 150 -20.11 -8.18 -49.44
C LEU A 150 -21.07 -9.37 -49.53
N PHE A 151 -21.78 -9.66 -48.43
CA PHE A 151 -22.75 -10.75 -48.38
C PHE A 151 -23.94 -10.48 -49.31
N ASP A 152 -24.51 -9.27 -49.28
CA ASP A 152 -25.60 -8.88 -50.18
C ASP A 152 -25.18 -8.95 -51.65
N ALA A 153 -23.97 -8.48 -51.98
CA ALA A 153 -23.43 -8.59 -53.34
C ALA A 153 -23.27 -10.07 -53.76
N GLY A 154 -22.73 -10.91 -52.87
CA GLY A 154 -22.57 -12.35 -53.12
C GLY A 154 -23.91 -13.06 -53.32
N CYS A 155 -24.89 -12.81 -52.44
CA CYS A 155 -26.24 -13.36 -52.57
C CYS A 155 -26.93 -12.87 -53.85
N GLY A 156 -26.73 -11.61 -54.24
CA GLY A 156 -27.27 -11.04 -55.48
C GLY A 156 -26.76 -11.77 -56.73
N GLU A 157 -25.47 -12.03 -56.80
CA GLU A 157 -24.85 -12.74 -57.93
C GLU A 157 -25.27 -14.21 -57.99
N VAL A 158 -25.33 -14.91 -56.84
CA VAL A 158 -25.84 -16.29 -56.78
C VAL A 158 -27.30 -16.35 -57.22
N ARG A 159 -28.13 -15.39 -56.78
CA ARG A 159 -29.55 -15.36 -57.12
C ARG A 159 -29.78 -15.09 -58.60
N ARG A 160 -28.99 -14.18 -59.21
CA ARG A 160 -28.99 -13.96 -60.67
C ARG A 160 -28.58 -15.21 -61.45
N GLY A 161 -27.55 -15.92 -60.98
CA GLY A 161 -27.14 -17.18 -61.59
C GLY A 161 -28.24 -18.25 -61.50
N ALA A 162 -28.92 -18.36 -60.36
CA ALA A 162 -30.04 -19.26 -60.17
C ALA A 162 -31.26 -18.88 -61.02
N GLU A 163 -31.57 -17.59 -61.16
CA GLU A 163 -32.65 -17.08 -62.00
C GLU A 163 -32.39 -17.39 -63.48
N ALA A 164 -31.18 -17.12 -63.98
CA ALA A 164 -30.78 -17.49 -65.34
C ALA A 164 -30.80 -19.02 -65.57
N ALA A 165 -30.39 -19.81 -64.57
CA ALA A 165 -30.48 -21.27 -64.64
C ALA A 165 -31.93 -21.79 -64.61
N SER A 166 -32.81 -21.11 -63.85
CA SER A 166 -34.23 -21.44 -63.76
C SER A 166 -34.98 -21.09 -65.05
N GLU A 167 -34.63 -20.00 -65.73
CA GLU A 167 -35.21 -19.65 -67.03
C GLU A 167 -34.89 -20.71 -68.11
N LEU A 168 -33.73 -21.38 -68.02
CA LEU A 168 -33.39 -22.49 -68.90
C LEU A 168 -34.25 -23.76 -68.64
N GLN A 169 -34.88 -23.87 -67.47
CA GLN A 169 -35.81 -24.95 -67.10
C GLN A 169 -37.27 -24.52 -67.24
N GLY A 170 -37.65 -24.07 -68.43
CA GLY A 170 -39.03 -23.70 -68.74
C GLY A 170 -39.95 -24.90 -68.98
N GLY A 171 -40.20 -25.76 -67.98
CA GLY A 171 -41.36 -26.66 -67.77
C GLY A 171 -41.94 -27.54 -68.90
N GLN A 172 -41.41 -27.48 -70.11
CA GLN A 172 -41.95 -28.12 -71.30
C GLN A 172 -41.26 -29.46 -71.52
N ILE A 173 -42.02 -30.54 -71.42
CA ILE A 173 -41.55 -31.93 -71.57
C ILE A 173 -40.73 -32.13 -72.86
N HIS A 174 -41.10 -31.46 -73.95
CA HIS A 174 -40.39 -31.52 -75.24
C HIS A 174 -38.94 -31.00 -75.19
N GLN A 175 -38.66 -29.98 -74.37
CA GLN A 175 -37.32 -29.40 -74.25
C GLN A 175 -36.37 -30.32 -73.49
N TYR A 176 -36.88 -31.08 -72.52
CA TYR A 176 -36.12 -32.12 -71.81
C TYR A 176 -35.78 -33.32 -72.70
N LEU A 177 -36.74 -33.81 -73.50
CA LEU A 177 -36.44 -34.88 -74.46
C LEU A 177 -35.38 -34.45 -75.49
N ARG A 178 -35.43 -33.19 -75.95
CA ARG A 178 -34.43 -32.63 -76.87
C ARG A 178 -33.05 -32.54 -76.23
N SER A 179 -32.95 -32.05 -74.99
CA SER A 179 -31.66 -31.91 -74.30
C SER A 179 -31.02 -33.26 -73.98
N ILE A 180 -31.81 -34.24 -73.50
CA ILE A 180 -31.33 -35.61 -73.26
C ILE A 180 -30.87 -36.27 -74.57
N GLY A 181 -31.62 -36.10 -75.67
CA GLY A 181 -31.24 -36.62 -76.99
C GLY A 181 -29.91 -36.04 -77.49
N VAL A 182 -29.73 -34.72 -77.40
CA VAL A 182 -28.46 -34.06 -77.79
C VAL A 182 -27.30 -34.49 -76.89
N ALA A 183 -27.52 -34.61 -75.57
CA ALA A 183 -26.51 -35.08 -74.63
C ALA A 183 -26.05 -36.51 -74.94
N LEU A 184 -26.98 -37.41 -75.30
CA LEU A 184 -26.67 -38.79 -75.65
C LEU A 184 -25.88 -38.89 -76.97
N ILE A 185 -26.23 -38.09 -77.97
CA ILE A 185 -25.48 -38.00 -79.23
C ILE A 185 -24.06 -37.47 -78.99
N LEU A 186 -23.92 -36.39 -78.22
CA LEU A 186 -22.61 -35.83 -77.85
C LEU A 186 -21.78 -36.83 -77.05
N PHE A 187 -22.39 -37.54 -76.09
CA PHE A 187 -21.72 -38.56 -75.28
C PHE A 187 -21.17 -39.70 -76.14
N VAL A 188 -21.98 -40.20 -77.08
CA VAL A 188 -21.56 -41.22 -78.05
C VAL A 188 -20.45 -40.68 -78.95
N PHE A 189 -20.54 -39.42 -79.40
CA PHE A 189 -19.51 -38.80 -80.23
C PHE A 189 -18.19 -38.62 -79.48
N ILE A 190 -18.23 -38.19 -78.22
CA ILE A 190 -17.05 -38.07 -77.35
C ILE A 190 -16.43 -39.43 -77.09
N LEU A 191 -17.24 -40.47 -76.82
CA LEU A 191 -16.73 -41.84 -76.68
C LEU A 191 -16.14 -42.36 -77.99
N ALA A 192 -16.78 -42.11 -79.13
CA ALA A 192 -16.31 -42.56 -80.43
C ALA A 192 -15.00 -41.87 -80.83
N VAL A 193 -14.86 -40.57 -80.56
CA VAL A 193 -13.62 -39.81 -80.80
C VAL A 193 -12.55 -40.14 -79.74
N GLY A 194 -12.94 -40.38 -78.50
CA GLY A 194 -12.06 -40.76 -77.40
C GLY A 194 -11.52 -42.19 -77.50
N CYS A 195 -12.29 -43.11 -78.10
CA CYS A 195 -11.85 -44.46 -78.45
C CYS A 195 -11.04 -44.52 -79.76
N ASN A 196 -10.86 -43.40 -80.47
CA ASN A 196 -10.05 -43.31 -81.68
C ASN A 196 -8.69 -42.62 -81.43
N LYS A 197 -8.16 -42.77 -80.22
CA LYS A 197 -6.78 -42.47 -79.83
C LYS A 197 -6.18 -43.66 -79.10
#